data_AF-A0A9P6K1G6-F1
#
_entry.id   AF-A0A9P6K1G6-F1
#
_cell.length_a   1.000
_cell.length_b   1.000
_cell.length_c   1.000
_cell.angle_alpha   90.00
_cell.angle_beta   90.00
_cell.angle_gamma   90.00
#
_symmetry.space_group_name_H-M   'P 1'
#
loop_
_entity.id
_entity.type
_entity.pdbx_description
1 polymer ?
#
loop_
_entity_poly.entity_id
_entity_poly.type
_entity_poly.pdbx_seq_one_letter_code
_entity_poly.pdbx_strand_id
1 'polypeptide(L)'
;MVALTSRDHLYHKNDCADSSVFYCIVNADSTATIRTRKFLTNRLLARKQMVVDIIHPARANISKDELREKLAKMYKVDKEVVFVFGFRTAFGGGKSTGFALIYDNLESAKKFEPKYRLVRHGLMEIKKASRKQRKERKNRSKKLRGTKKAKAAVAKK
;
A
#
# COMPACT_ATOMS: atom_id res chain seq x y z
N MET A 1 -23.19 47.59 -33.46
CA MET A 1 -24.04 46.74 -34.32
C MET A 1 -23.08 45.95 -35.20
N VAL A 2 -22.83 44.66 -35.00
CA VAL A 2 -23.77 43.53 -35.13
C VAL A 2 -23.29 42.31 -34.32
N ALA A 3 -24.28 41.65 -33.70
CA ALA A 3 -24.38 40.25 -33.25
C ALA A 3 -23.36 39.64 -32.26
N LEU A 4 -23.85 39.50 -31.01
CA LEU A 4 -23.62 38.38 -30.12
C LEU A 4 -24.22 37.09 -30.72
N THR A 5 -23.45 36.01 -30.85
CA THR A 5 -23.97 34.63 -30.82
C THR A 5 -22.92 33.64 -30.28
N SER A 6 -23.21 33.14 -29.07
CA SER A 6 -23.17 31.71 -28.70
C SER A 6 -21.84 30.93 -28.61
N ARG A 7 -21.49 30.59 -27.35
CA ARG A 7 -21.11 29.26 -26.84
C ARG A 7 -20.33 28.33 -27.78
N ASP A 8 -19.04 28.17 -27.51
CA ASP A 8 -18.34 26.90 -27.77
C ASP A 8 -17.70 26.36 -26.48
N HIS A 9 -18.53 25.58 -25.79
CA HIS A 9 -18.16 24.66 -24.73
C HIS A 9 -17.48 23.45 -25.41
N LEU A 10 -16.16 23.45 -25.58
CA LEU A 10 -15.43 22.26 -26.01
C LEU A 10 -15.21 21.33 -24.81
N TYR A 11 -16.29 20.65 -24.43
CA TYR A 11 -16.25 19.36 -23.76
C TYR A 11 -15.53 18.36 -24.67
N HIS A 12 -14.31 17.95 -24.32
CA HIS A 12 -13.78 16.69 -24.81
C HIS A 12 -14.50 15.54 -24.09
N LYS A 13 -15.64 15.16 -24.65
CA LYS A 13 -16.19 13.81 -24.49
C LYS A 13 -15.25 12.84 -25.20
N ASN A 14 -14.57 12.00 -24.44
CA ASN A 14 -14.03 10.74 -24.93
C ASN A 14 -14.62 9.63 -24.05
N ASP A 15 -15.89 9.34 -24.32
CA ASP A 15 -16.46 8.03 -24.04
C ASP A 15 -15.85 7.05 -25.05
N CYS A 16 -15.11 6.04 -24.56
CA CYS A 16 -14.91 4.81 -25.30
C CYS A 16 -14.76 3.67 -24.30
N ALA A 17 -15.85 2.91 -24.17
CA ALA A 17 -15.91 1.66 -23.44
C ALA A 17 -15.20 0.54 -24.23
N ASP A 18 -14.62 -0.39 -23.47
CA ASP A 18 -14.30 -1.77 -23.82
C ASP A 18 -13.66 -2.07 -25.19
N SER A 19 -12.32 -2.09 -25.18
CA SER A 19 -11.57 -3.07 -25.95
C SER A 19 -10.28 -3.41 -25.23
N SER A 20 -10.09 -4.70 -24.98
CA SER A 20 -8.82 -5.33 -24.65
C SER A 20 -7.65 -4.76 -25.45
N VAL A 21 -6.49 -4.67 -24.78
CA VAL A 21 -5.14 -4.40 -25.32
C VAL A 21 -4.76 -2.91 -25.43
N PHE A 22 -3.66 -2.59 -24.73
CA PHE A 22 -2.70 -1.50 -24.96
C PHE A 22 -3.09 -0.04 -24.65
N TYR A 23 -2.40 0.53 -23.67
CA TYR A 23 -1.63 1.76 -23.90
C TYR A 23 -0.35 1.76 -23.07
N CYS A 24 0.78 1.54 -23.75
CA CYS A 24 2.12 1.86 -23.26
C CYS A 24 2.36 3.36 -23.49
N ILE A 25 2.52 4.13 -22.43
CA ILE A 25 3.21 5.44 -22.52
C ILE A 25 4.68 5.17 -22.27
N VAL A 26 5.48 5.31 -23.34
CA VAL A 26 6.94 5.34 -23.28
C VAL A 26 7.36 6.77 -22.92
N ASN A 27 7.91 6.97 -21.72
CA ASN A 27 8.68 8.16 -21.39
C ASN A 27 10.16 7.78 -21.39
N ALA A 28 11.00 8.61 -22.00
CA ALA A 28 12.41 8.34 -22.27
C ALA A 28 13.33 8.63 -21.07
N ASP A 29 12.99 8.11 -19.88
CA ASP A 29 13.83 8.20 -18.67
C ASP A 29 13.92 6.84 -17.98
N SER A 30 14.80 5.95 -18.46
CA SER A 30 15.12 4.64 -17.84
C SER A 30 13.91 3.96 -17.17
N THR A 31 12.77 3.93 -17.87
CA THR A 31 11.47 3.70 -17.23
C THR A 31 11.31 2.25 -16.90
N ALA A 32 11.38 1.93 -15.62
CA ALA A 32 11.05 0.60 -15.17
C ALA A 32 9.57 0.29 -15.43
N THR A 33 9.34 -0.80 -16.16
CA THR A 33 8.04 -1.30 -16.59
C THR A 33 7.43 -2.17 -15.50
N ILE A 34 6.16 -1.90 -15.20
CA ILE A 34 5.39 -2.66 -14.21
C ILE A 34 4.39 -3.54 -14.96
N ARG A 35 4.40 -4.85 -14.67
CA ARG A 35 3.43 -5.81 -15.18
C ARG A 35 2.71 -6.46 -14.01
N THR A 36 1.40 -6.62 -14.14
CA THR A 36 0.58 -7.27 -13.12
C THR A 36 0.14 -8.64 -13.59
N ARG A 37 0.28 -9.65 -12.72
CA ARG A 37 -0.17 -11.03 -12.96
C ARG A 37 -1.14 -11.46 -11.86
N LYS A 38 -1.96 -12.47 -12.16
CA LYS A 38 -2.89 -13.10 -11.21
C LYS A 38 -3.73 -12.06 -10.45
N PHE A 39 -4.31 -11.13 -11.21
CA PHE A 39 -5.18 -10.10 -10.66
C PHE A 39 -6.48 -10.73 -10.18
N LEU A 40 -6.82 -10.52 -8.91
CA LEU A 40 -8.05 -11.02 -8.30
C LEU A 40 -8.73 -9.90 -7.51
N THR A 41 -10.02 -9.70 -7.75
CA THR A 41 -10.86 -8.79 -6.96
C THR A 41 -11.49 -9.55 -5.79
N ASN A 42 -10.99 -9.35 -4.58
CA ASN A 42 -11.54 -9.98 -3.37
C ASN A 42 -12.54 -9.04 -2.68
N ARG A 43 -13.83 -9.33 -2.85
CA ARG A 43 -14.92 -8.50 -2.29
C ARG A 43 -15.08 -8.65 -0.77
N LEU A 44 -14.78 -9.81 -0.20
CA LEU A 44 -14.88 -10.05 1.24
C LEU A 44 -13.96 -9.13 2.06
N LEU A 45 -12.80 -8.80 1.49
CA LEU A 45 -11.79 -7.96 2.10
C LEU A 45 -11.74 -6.54 1.50
N ALA A 46 -12.71 -6.19 0.64
CA ALA A 46 -12.79 -4.91 -0.08
C ALA A 46 -11.45 -4.48 -0.71
N ARG A 47 -10.78 -5.42 -1.41
CA ARG A 47 -9.48 -5.16 -2.02
C ARG A 47 -9.24 -5.94 -3.31
N LYS A 48 -8.41 -5.36 -4.17
CA LYS A 48 -7.81 -6.00 -5.33
C LYS A 48 -6.43 -6.51 -4.94
N GLN A 49 -6.15 -7.77 -5.26
CA GLN A 49 -4.87 -8.40 -4.97
C GLN A 49 -4.22 -8.89 -6.25
N MET A 50 -2.92 -8.64 -6.39
CA MET A 50 -2.18 -8.99 -7.59
C MET A 50 -0.71 -9.26 -7.29
N VAL A 51 -0.09 -10.03 -8.16
CA VAL A 51 1.37 -10.18 -8.22
C VAL A 51 1.90 -9.10 -9.15
N VAL A 52 2.94 -8.39 -8.71
CA VAL A 52 3.58 -7.34 -9.49
C VAL A 52 4.97 -7.79 -9.89
N ASP A 53 5.21 -7.84 -11.19
CA ASP A 53 6.53 -7.99 -11.76
C ASP A 53 7.03 -6.63 -12.22
N ILE A 54 8.29 -6.36 -11.88
CA ILE A 54 8.97 -5.11 -12.20
C ILE A 54 10.14 -5.45 -13.08
N ILE A 55 10.21 -4.81 -14.25
CA ILE A 55 11.31 -4.92 -15.19
C ILE A 55 12.03 -3.57 -15.23
N HIS A 56 13.26 -3.52 -14.73
CA HIS A 56 14.09 -2.31 -14.66
C HIS A 56 15.47 -2.61 -15.28
N PRO A 57 15.59 -2.61 -16.62
CA PRO A 57 16.87 -2.85 -17.27
C PRO A 57 17.83 -1.71 -16.91
N ALA A 58 19.08 -2.06 -16.58
CA ALA A 58 20.17 -1.13 -16.26
C ALA A 58 19.95 -0.16 -15.07
N ARG A 59 18.82 -0.25 -14.36
CA ARG A 59 18.53 0.53 -13.16
C ARG A 59 18.56 -0.36 -11.92
N ALA A 60 18.88 0.23 -10.77
CA ALA A 60 18.74 -0.43 -9.48
C ALA A 60 17.26 -0.73 -9.14
N ASN A 61 17.04 -1.30 -7.95
CA ASN A 61 15.70 -1.54 -7.44
C ASN A 61 14.90 -0.24 -7.29
N ILE A 62 13.64 -0.28 -7.70
CA ILE A 62 12.71 0.85 -7.54
C ILE A 62 12.31 0.99 -6.08
N SER A 63 12.22 2.23 -5.59
CA SER A 63 11.68 2.52 -4.27
C SER A 63 10.20 2.12 -4.18
N LYS A 64 9.74 1.79 -2.96
CA LYS A 64 8.33 1.41 -2.76
C LYS A 64 7.37 2.56 -2.99
N ASP A 65 7.81 3.79 -2.77
CA ASP A 65 6.97 4.97 -2.96
C ASP A 65 6.75 5.30 -4.42
N GLU A 66 7.77 5.18 -5.28
CA GLU A 66 7.61 5.26 -6.74
C GLU A 66 6.68 4.16 -7.28
N LEU A 67 6.78 2.94 -6.74
CA LEU A 67 5.89 1.83 -7.13
C LEU A 67 4.43 2.10 -6.75
N ARG A 68 4.20 2.66 -5.57
CA ARG A 68 2.85 3.06 -5.14
C ARG A 68 2.29 4.12 -6.06
N GLU A 69 3.07 5.12 -6.44
CA GLU A 69 2.64 6.17 -7.37
C GLU A 69 2.30 5.63 -8.75
N LYS A 70 3.15 4.76 -9.31
CA LYS A 70 2.89 4.16 -10.62
C LYS A 70 1.65 3.28 -10.59
N LEU A 71 1.48 2.44 -9.57
CA LEU A 71 0.29 1.60 -9.41
C LEU A 71 -0.98 2.44 -9.18
N ALA A 72 -0.87 3.51 -8.40
CA ALA A 72 -1.94 4.49 -8.17
C ALA A 72 -2.41 5.11 -9.50
N LYS A 73 -1.47 5.57 -10.33
CA LYS A 73 -1.76 6.12 -11.66
C LYS A 73 -2.38 5.06 -12.60
N MET A 74 -1.84 3.84 -12.61
CA MET A 74 -2.35 2.75 -13.47
C MET A 74 -3.79 2.38 -13.17
N TYR A 75 -4.16 2.32 -11.89
CA TYR A 75 -5.49 1.89 -11.46
C TYR A 75 -6.42 3.04 -11.07
N LYS A 76 -6.00 4.30 -11.24
CA LYS A 76 -6.74 5.51 -10.89
C LYS A 76 -7.22 5.49 -9.43
N VAL A 77 -6.29 5.20 -8.52
CA VAL A 77 -6.53 5.15 -7.07
C VAL A 77 -5.50 6.00 -6.34
N ASP A 78 -5.81 6.39 -5.10
CA ASP A 78 -4.88 7.17 -4.30
C ASP A 78 -3.68 6.34 -3.80
N LYS A 79 -2.51 6.98 -3.74
CA LYS A 79 -1.25 6.37 -3.28
C LYS A 79 -1.37 5.75 -1.88
N GLU A 80 -2.21 6.32 -1.01
CA GLU A 80 -2.38 5.90 0.38
C GLU A 80 -3.02 4.52 0.52
N VAL A 81 -3.91 4.18 -0.41
CA VAL A 81 -4.72 2.96 -0.37
C VAL A 81 -3.98 1.77 -1.01
N VAL A 82 -2.84 2.05 -1.68
CA VAL A 82 -1.96 1.05 -2.30
C VAL A 82 -0.89 0.58 -1.32
N PHE A 83 -0.88 -0.73 -1.06
CA PHE A 83 0.12 -1.41 -0.23
C PHE A 83 0.95 -2.36 -1.07
N VAL A 84 2.27 -2.21 -1.01
CA VAL A 84 3.20 -3.02 -1.78
C VAL A 84 4.21 -3.70 -0.87
N PHE A 85 4.37 -5.01 -0.99
CA PHE A 85 5.21 -5.80 -0.07
C PHE A 85 5.83 -7.03 -0.75
N GLY A 86 6.80 -7.63 -0.06
CA GLY A 86 7.35 -8.93 -0.46
C GLY A 86 8.20 -8.88 -1.71
N PHE A 87 8.80 -7.73 -2.04
CA PHE A 87 9.68 -7.63 -3.20
C PHE A 87 10.95 -8.46 -3.04
N ARG A 88 11.24 -9.26 -4.05
CA ARG A 88 12.48 -10.02 -4.20
C ARG A 88 13.04 -9.78 -5.60
N THR A 89 14.31 -9.41 -5.67
CA THR A 89 15.07 -9.30 -6.92
C THR A 89 15.45 -10.69 -7.41
N ALA A 90 15.29 -10.95 -8.70
CA ALA A 90 15.79 -12.18 -9.31
C ALA A 90 17.33 -12.18 -9.34
N PHE A 91 17.93 -13.37 -9.32
CA PHE A 91 19.37 -13.50 -9.56
C PHE A 91 19.70 -13.02 -10.98
N GLY A 92 20.80 -12.29 -11.13
CA GLY A 92 21.15 -11.58 -12.36
C GLY A 92 20.49 -10.21 -12.52
N GLY A 93 19.63 -9.78 -11.60
CA GLY A 93 19.08 -8.42 -11.57
C GLY A 93 18.06 -8.13 -12.67
N GLY A 94 17.70 -6.84 -12.85
CA GLY A 94 16.81 -6.34 -13.90
C GLY A 94 15.33 -6.73 -13.78
N LYS A 95 15.01 -7.73 -12.95
CA LYS A 95 13.64 -8.18 -12.66
C LYS A 95 13.43 -8.32 -11.15
N SER A 96 12.29 -7.85 -10.67
CA SER A 96 11.83 -8.07 -9.29
C SER A 96 10.39 -8.52 -9.28
N THR A 97 10.05 -9.39 -8.33
CA THR A 97 8.68 -9.86 -8.13
C THR A 97 8.21 -9.46 -6.75
N GLY A 98 6.94 -9.11 -6.61
CA GLY A 98 6.33 -8.77 -5.34
C GLY A 98 4.81 -8.82 -5.40
N PHE A 99 4.18 -8.31 -4.35
CA PHE A 99 2.72 -8.29 -4.22
C PHE A 99 2.23 -6.86 -4.04
N ALA A 100 1.09 -6.56 -4.66
CA ALA A 100 0.35 -5.33 -4.42
C ALA A 100 -1.08 -5.63 -3.98
N LEU A 101 -1.54 -4.85 -3.01
CA LEU A 101 -2.90 -4.82 -2.54
C LEU A 101 -3.41 -3.39 -2.72
N ILE A 102 -4.56 -3.26 -3.37
CA ILE A 102 -5.25 -1.99 -3.54
C ILE A 102 -6.59 -2.14 -2.83
N TYR A 103 -6.77 -1.42 -1.74
CA TYR A 103 -8.06 -1.38 -1.05
C TYR A 103 -9.01 -0.41 -1.77
N ASP A 104 -10.31 -0.52 -1.48
CA ASP A 104 -11.28 0.47 -1.95
C ASP A 104 -11.31 1.69 -1.01
N ASN A 105 -11.16 1.46 0.30
CA ASN A 105 -11.18 2.49 1.36
C ASN A 105 -10.00 2.37 2.32
N LEU A 106 -9.57 3.51 2.90
CA LEU A 106 -8.49 3.56 3.89
C LEU A 106 -8.87 2.90 5.22
N GLU A 107 -10.15 2.93 5.60
CA GLU A 107 -10.65 2.25 6.80
C GLU A 107 -10.54 0.72 6.69
N SER A 108 -10.93 0.18 5.53
CA SER A 108 -10.78 -1.25 5.21
C SER A 108 -9.31 -1.66 5.25
N ALA A 109 -8.39 -0.82 4.75
CA ALA A 109 -6.96 -1.07 4.83
C ALA A 109 -6.48 -1.18 6.30
N LYS A 110 -6.88 -0.26 7.18
CA LYS A 110 -6.52 -0.30 8.61
C LYS A 110 -7.07 -1.53 9.35
N LYS A 111 -8.24 -2.03 8.95
CA LYS A 111 -8.89 -3.19 9.57
C LYS A 111 -8.23 -4.51 9.16
N PHE A 112 -7.93 -4.68 7.87
CA PHE A 112 -7.49 -5.97 7.32
C PHE A 112 -5.98 -6.11 7.17
N GLU A 113 -5.21 -5.03 7.07
CA GLU A 113 -3.76 -5.13 6.98
C GLU A 113 -3.13 -5.55 8.32
N PRO A 114 -2.13 -6.46 8.30
CA PRO A 114 -1.32 -6.72 9.46
C PRO A 114 -0.62 -5.45 9.96
N LYS A 115 -0.62 -5.27 11.28
CA LYS A 115 -0.11 -4.05 11.94
C LYS A 115 1.32 -3.65 11.52
N TYR A 116 2.20 -4.61 11.23
CA TYR A 116 3.59 -4.31 10.83
C TYR A 116 3.68 -3.58 9.47
N ARG A 117 2.71 -3.75 8.58
CA ARG A 117 2.65 -3.03 7.30
C ARG A 117 2.14 -1.62 7.49
N LEU A 118 1.14 -1.44 8.36
CA LEU A 118 0.64 -0.11 8.75
C LEU A 118 1.76 0.74 9.36
N VAL A 119 2.62 0.17 10.22
CA VAL A 119 3.79 0.89 10.75
C VAL A 119 4.77 1.31 9.66
N ARG A 120 5.07 0.41 8.72
CA ARG A 120 5.99 0.72 7.60
C ARG A 120 5.44 1.78 6.65
N HIS A 121 4.12 1.94 6.60
CA HIS A 121 3.43 2.94 5.80
C HIS A 121 3.23 4.26 6.55
N GLY A 122 3.51 4.29 7.87
CA GLY A 122 3.39 5.48 8.71
C GLY A 122 1.98 5.72 9.27
N LEU A 123 1.03 4.82 9.04
CA LEU A 123 -0.38 4.98 9.48
C LEU A 123 -0.61 4.60 10.95
N MET A 124 0.35 3.94 11.59
CA MET A 124 0.22 3.47 12.98
C MET A 124 1.60 3.36 13.63
N GLU A 125 1.74 3.86 14.85
CA GLU A 125 2.93 3.62 15.66
C GLU A 125 2.67 2.54 16.71
N ILE A 126 3.59 1.59 16.86
CA ILE A 126 3.50 0.55 17.88
C ILE A 126 4.60 0.77 18.92
N LYS A 127 4.24 1.40 20.04
CA LYS A 127 5.12 1.52 21.21
C LYS A 127 5.04 0.23 22.04
N LYS A 128 5.93 -0.74 21.77
CA LYS A 128 6.04 -2.00 22.53
C LYS A 128 7.31 -2.04 23.38
N ALA A 129 7.15 -2.23 24.68
CA ALA A 129 8.25 -2.57 25.58
C ALA A 129 8.88 -3.93 25.22
N SER A 130 10.15 -4.11 25.59
CA SER A 130 10.91 -5.35 25.33
C SER A 130 10.14 -6.59 25.80
N ARG A 131 10.24 -7.68 25.02
CA ARG A 131 9.60 -8.97 25.34
C ARG A 131 9.99 -9.46 26.73
N LYS A 132 11.27 -9.29 27.11
CA LYS A 132 11.83 -9.67 28.41
C LYS A 132 11.13 -8.92 29.55
N GLN A 133 11.11 -7.58 29.46
CA GLN A 133 10.48 -6.71 30.46
C GLN A 133 8.98 -7.03 30.64
N ARG A 134 8.25 -7.32 29.56
CA ARG A 134 6.84 -7.72 29.63
C ARG A 134 6.63 -9.04 30.35
N LYS A 135 7.46 -10.05 30.05
CA LYS A 135 7.40 -11.37 30.70
C LYS A 135 7.76 -11.28 32.18
N GLU A 136 8.81 -10.55 32.53
CA GLU A 136 9.22 -10.33 33.92
C GLU A 136 8.17 -9.54 34.71
N ARG A 137 7.56 -8.51 34.10
CA ARG A 137 6.44 -7.78 34.72
C ARG A 137 5.25 -8.70 34.98
N LYS A 138 4.89 -9.55 34.00
CA LYS A 138 3.82 -10.55 34.16
C LYS A 138 4.13 -11.52 35.29
N ASN A 139 5.33 -12.09 35.34
CA ASN A 139 5.72 -13.04 36.40
C ASN A 139 5.75 -12.39 37.79
N ARG A 140 6.23 -11.15 37.92
CA ARG A 140 6.14 -10.39 39.18
C ARG A 140 4.69 -10.14 39.60
N SER A 141 3.82 -9.77 38.65
CA SER A 141 2.41 -9.50 38.93
C SER A 141 1.61 -10.74 39.37
N LYS A 142 2.06 -11.95 39.01
CA LYS A 142 1.43 -13.22 39.42
C LYS A 142 1.71 -13.57 40.89
N LYS A 143 2.81 -13.08 41.48
CA LYS A 143 3.16 -13.32 42.89
C LYS A 143 2.30 -12.52 43.87
N LEU A 144 1.68 -11.44 43.43
CA LEU A 144 0.87 -10.54 44.27
C LEU A 144 -0.63 -10.88 44.14
N ARG A 145 -1.36 -10.75 45.25
CA ARG A 145 -2.83 -10.99 45.34
C ARG A 145 -3.55 -9.76 45.90
N GLY A 146 -4.85 -9.65 45.62
CA GLY A 146 -5.72 -8.59 46.14
C GLY A 146 -5.19 -7.17 45.90
N THR A 147 -5.34 -6.31 46.90
CA THR A 147 -4.95 -4.89 46.86
C THR A 147 -3.45 -4.68 46.62
N LYS A 148 -2.59 -5.61 47.06
CA LYS A 148 -1.13 -5.54 46.80
C LYS A 148 -0.79 -5.54 45.31
N LYS A 149 -1.57 -6.25 44.49
CA LYS A 149 -1.39 -6.27 43.03
C LYS A 149 -1.79 -4.94 42.38
N ALA A 150 -2.89 -4.33 42.84
CA ALA A 150 -3.35 -3.03 42.38
C ALA A 150 -2.35 -1.92 42.74
N LYS A 151 -1.86 -1.89 44.00
CA LYS A 151 -0.85 -0.93 44.46
C LYS A 151 0.46 -1.02 43.65
N ALA A 152 0.94 -2.23 43.34
CA ALA A 152 2.15 -2.43 42.53
C ALA A 152 2.01 -2.04 41.05
N ALA A 153 0.78 -1.96 40.52
CA ALA A 153 0.51 -1.48 39.17
C ALA A 153 0.50 0.07 39.12
N VAL A 154 0.01 0.72 40.17
CA VAL A 154 -0.06 2.19 40.29
C VAL A 154 1.31 2.80 40.59
N ALA A 155 2.10 2.17 41.48
CA ALA A 155 3.42 2.65 41.89
C ALA A 155 4.52 2.59 40.79
N LYS A 156 4.18 2.16 39.57
CA LYS A 156 5.11 2.06 38.43
C LYS A 156 4.69 2.91 37.22
N LYS A 157 3.72 3.81 37.39
CA LYS A 157 3.59 5.00 36.54
C LYS A 157 4.70 5.97 36.90
#